data_AF-A0A3A8YF89-F1
#
_entry.id   AF-A0A3A8YF89-F1
#
_cell.length_a   1.000
_cell.length_b   1.000
_cell.length_c   1.000
_cell.angle_alpha   90.00
_cell.angle_beta   90.00
_cell.angle_gamma   90.00
#
_symmetry.space_group_name_H-M   'P 1'
#
loop_
_entity.id
_entity.type
_entity.pdbx_description
1 polymer ?
#
loop_
_entity_poly.entity_id
_entity_poly.type
_entity_poly.pdbx_seq_one_letter_code
_entity_poly.pdbx_strand_id
1 'polypeptide(L)' 'MTMIKEKIINAVTVMNDNDAEVVWNLIVKKFPSSWDKIKEEAPDETDLQMLKEIEADPECHEFTKESDINWN' A
#
# COMPACT_ATOMS: atom_id res chain seq x y z
N MET A 1 -6.88 1.85 -12.65
CA MET A 1 -5.53 1.26 -12.83
C MET A 1 -5.29 0.92 -14.29
N THR A 2 -4.03 0.89 -14.77
CA THR A 2 -3.72 0.49 -16.16
C THR A 2 -3.02 -0.87 -16.19
N MET A 3 -3.15 -1.61 -17.30
CA MET A 3 -2.56 -2.94 -17.48
C MET A 3 -1.04 -2.96 -17.23
N ILE A 4 -0.33 -1.88 -17.60
CA ILE A 4 1.12 -1.77 -17.36
C ILE A 4 1.41 -1.68 -15.87
N LYS A 5 0.63 -0.89 -15.13
CA LYS A 5 0.81 -0.70 -13.69
C LYS A 5 0.52 -2.01 -12.92
N GLU A 6 -0.51 -2.76 -13.30
CA GLU A 6 -0.83 -4.06 -12.69
C GLU A 6 0.27 -5.09 -12.93
N LYS A 7 0.85 -5.14 -14.14
CA LYS A 7 1.97 -6.03 -14.44
C LYS A 7 3.20 -5.74 -13.58
N ILE A 8 3.50 -4.46 -13.33
CA ILE A 8 4.63 -4.07 -12.48
C ILE A 8 4.37 -4.51 -11.03
N ILE A 9 3.18 -4.25 -10.49
CA ILE A 9 2.82 -4.66 -9.13
C ILE A 9 2.94 -6.17 -8.98
N ASN A 10 2.28 -6.94 -9.86
CA ASN A 10 2.31 -8.40 -9.80
C ASN A 10 3.73 -8.97 -9.94
N ALA A 11 4.58 -8.34 -10.75
CA ALA A 11 5.98 -8.75 -10.89
C ALA A 11 6.76 -8.49 -9.59
N VAL A 12 6.59 -7.32 -8.96
CA VAL A 12 7.26 -6.97 -7.70
C VAL A 12 6.79 -7.87 -6.55
N THR A 13 5.51 -8.25 -6.51
CA THR A 13 4.96 -9.13 -5.45
C THR A 13 5.61 -10.52 -5.42
N VAL A 14 6.10 -11.02 -6.56
CA VAL A 14 6.74 -12.35 -6.66
C VAL A 14 8.26 -12.30 -6.69
N MET A 15 8.86 -11.11 -6.66
CA MET A 15 10.32 -10.93 -6.59
C MET A 15 10.84 -11.21 -5.18
N ASN A 16 12.11 -11.59 -5.07
CA ASN A 16 12.79 -11.58 -3.78
C ASN A 16 13.17 -10.14 -3.39
N ASP A 17 13.47 -9.92 -2.12
CA ASP A 17 13.73 -8.59 -1.57
C ASP A 17 14.89 -7.86 -2.25
N ASN A 18 15.96 -8.58 -2.61
CA ASN A 18 17.12 -7.99 -3.30
C ASN A 18 16.73 -7.46 -4.69
N ASP A 19 15.98 -8.23 -5.47
CA ASP A 19 15.53 -7.82 -6.80
C ASP A 19 14.53 -6.67 -6.72
N ALA A 20 13.64 -6.70 -5.73
CA ALA A 20 12.70 -5.61 -5.46
C ALA A 20 13.42 -4.30 -5.10
N GLU A 21 14.49 -4.38 -4.30
CA GLU A 21 15.33 -3.23 -3.93
C GLU A 21 16.03 -2.61 -5.16
N VAL A 22 16.51 -3.43 -6.09
CA VAL A 22 17.08 -2.93 -7.36
C VAL A 22 16.03 -2.16 -8.17
N VAL A 23 14.81 -2.70 -8.28
CA VAL A 23 13.69 -2.04 -8.99
C VAL A 23 13.33 -0.72 -8.31
N TRP A 24 13.25 -0.70 -6.98
CA TRP A 24 12.99 0.52 -6.22
C TRP A 24 14.05 1.60 -6.48
N ASN A 25 15.33 1.24 -6.45
CA ASN A 25 16.43 2.16 -6.74
C ASN A 25 16.37 2.72 -8.18
N LEU A 26 15.90 1.94 -9.15
CA LEU A 26 15.66 2.42 -10.52
C LEU A 26 14.53 3.45 -10.56
N ILE A 27 13.43 3.21 -9.83
CA ILE A 27 12.30 4.14 -9.72
C ILE A 27 12.79 5.46 -9.09
N VAL A 28 13.46 5.41 -7.95
CA VAL A 28 14.00 6.60 -7.26
C VAL A 28 14.96 7.40 -8.14
N LYS A 29 15.84 6.70 -8.88
CA LYS A 29 16.79 7.36 -9.79
C LYS A 29 16.10 7.98 -11.01
N LYS A 30 15.08 7.33 -11.56
CA LYS A 30 14.38 7.76 -12.78
C LYS A 30 13.37 8.88 -12.50
N PHE A 31 12.73 8.82 -11.35
CA PHE A 31 11.78 9.79 -10.83
C PHE A 31 12.45 10.50 -9.64
N PRO A 32 13.43 11.40 -9.89
CA PRO A 32 14.14 12.09 -8.84
C PRO A 32 13.14 12.73 -7.89
N SER A 33 13.38 12.58 -6.58
CA SER A 33 12.46 12.82 -5.48
C SER A 33 11.64 14.11 -5.65
N SER A 34 10.48 13.99 -6.28
CA SER A 34 9.34 14.83 -5.96
C SER A 34 8.55 14.23 -4.80
N TRP A 35 8.95 13.07 -4.28
CA TRP A 35 8.37 12.46 -3.08
C TRP A 35 8.52 13.38 -1.86
N ASP A 36 9.68 14.03 -1.69
CA ASP A 36 9.90 15.09 -0.69
C ASP A 36 9.08 16.37 -0.97
N LYS A 37 8.49 16.47 -2.16
CA LYS A 37 7.62 17.58 -2.60
C LYS A 37 6.15 17.17 -2.66
N ILE A 38 5.81 15.92 -2.34
CA ILE A 38 4.43 15.55 -2.09
C ILE A 38 4.07 16.25 -0.80
N LYS A 39 3.13 17.18 -0.89
CA LYS A 39 2.61 17.84 0.30
C LYS A 39 2.05 16.76 1.21
N GLU A 40 2.58 16.69 2.42
CA GLU A 40 1.83 16.10 3.52
C GLU A 40 0.62 17.03 3.73
N GLU A 41 -0.55 16.53 3.40
CA GLU A 41 -1.81 17.21 3.64
C GLU A 41 -2.47 16.56 4.86
N ALA A 42 -3.05 17.39 5.71
CA ALA A 42 -3.84 16.88 6.83
C ALA A 42 -5.01 16.04 6.27
N PRO A 43 -5.44 14.98 6.98
CA PRO A 43 -6.58 14.18 6.58
C PRO A 43 -7.79 15.08 6.34
N ASP A 44 -8.50 14.86 5.24
CA ASP A 44 -9.73 15.58 4.96
C ASP A 44 -10.90 15.04 5.80
N GLU A 45 -12.09 15.63 5.65
CA GLU A 45 -13.27 15.20 6.42
C GLU A 45 -13.65 13.73 6.17
N THR A 46 -13.42 13.24 4.96
CA THR A 46 -13.68 11.84 4.58
C THR A 46 -12.68 10.93 5.26
N ASP A 47 -11.40 11.30 5.23
CA ASP A 47 -10.34 10.55 5.89
C ASP A 47 -10.59 10.46 7.41
N LEU A 48 -10.95 11.58 8.03
CA LEU A 48 -11.28 11.64 9.46
C LEU A 48 -12.50 10.78 9.82
N GLN A 49 -13.49 10.71 8.92
CA GLN A 49 -14.67 9.88 9.12
C GLN A 49 -14.31 8.39 9.02
N MET A 50 -13.50 8.01 8.04
CA MET A 50 -12.99 6.64 7.91
C MET A 50 -12.18 6.21 9.13
N LEU A 51 -11.31 7.08 9.65
CA LEU A 51 -10.52 6.79 10.85
C LEU A 51 -11.42 6.55 12.07
N LYS A 52 -12.48 7.34 12.25
CA LYS A 52 -13.45 7.13 13.33
C LYS A 52 -14.23 5.83 13.18
N GLU A 53 -14.58 5.45 11.96
CA GLU A 53 -15.26 4.18 11.69
C GLU A 53 -14.37 3.00 12.01
N ILE A 54 -13.08 3.06 11.65
CA ILE A 54 -12.08 2.05 12.01
C ILE A 54 -11.89 1.97 13.53
N GLU A 55 -11.85 3.11 14.24
CA GLU A 55 -11.75 3.13 15.70
C GLU A 55 -12.99 2.54 16.39
N ALA A 56 -14.18 2.78 15.84
CA ALA A 56 -15.44 2.34 16.39
C ALA A 56 -15.78 0.87 16.04
N ASP A 57 -15.14 0.31 15.03
CA ASP A 57 -15.32 -1.08 14.60
C ASP A 57 -14.40 -2.03 15.38
N PRO A 58 -14.94 -2.85 16.30
CA PRO A 58 -14.15 -3.80 17.08
C PRO A 58 -13.49 -4.88 16.22
N GLU A 59 -14.06 -5.23 15.07
CA GLU A 59 -13.48 -6.24 14.16
C GLU A 59 -12.24 -5.72 13.45
N CYS A 60 -12.14 -4.41 13.21
CA CYS A 60 -10.96 -3.79 12.62
C CYS A 60 -9.71 -3.84 13.53
N HIS A 61 -9.87 -4.21 14.81
CA HIS A 61 -8.79 -4.27 15.79
C HIS A 61 -8.29 -5.70 16.01
N GLU A 62 -8.96 -6.68 15.40
CA GLU A 62 -8.64 -8.10 15.52
C GLU A 62 -8.18 -8.65 14.17
N PHE A 63 -6.91 -9.05 14.08
CA PHE A 63 -6.40 -9.73 12.90
C PHE A 63 -6.82 -11.20 12.93
N THR A 64 -7.74 -11.58 12.04
CA THR A 64 -8.05 -13.00 11.79
C THR A 64 -6.84 -13.67 11.15
N LYS A 65 -6.37 -14.77 11.75
CA LYS A 65 -5.29 -15.56 11.17
C LYS A 65 -5.79 -16.22 9.89
N GLU A 66 -4.91 -16.31 8.90
CA GLU A 66 -5.23 -16.92 7.60
C GLU A 66 -5.80 -18.35 7.73
N SER A 67 -5.31 -19.12 8.72
CA SER A 67 -5.79 -20.47 9.03
C SER A 67 -7.26 -20.54 9.46
N ASP A 68 -7.80 -19.43 9.94
CA ASP A 68 -9.12 -19.34 10.56
C ASP A 68 -10.15 -18.73 9.60
N ILE A 69 -9.73 -18.34 8.38
CA ILE A 69 -10.60 -17.82 7.32
C ILE A 69 -11.16 -18.98 6.50
N ASN A 70 -12.49 -19.08 6.41
CA ASN A 70 -13.16 -20.04 5.52
C ASN A 70 -13.26 -19.47 4.11
N TRP A 71 -12.47 -20.03 3.18
CA TRP A 71 -12.36 -19.59 1.79
C TRP A 71 -13.36 -20.23 0.82
N ASN A 72 -14.29 -21.05 1.32
CA ASN A 72 -15.26 -21.79 0.49
C ASN A 72 -16.34 -20.92 -0.15
#